data_AF-R7UM59-F1
#
_entry.id   AF-R7UM59-F1
#
_cell.length_a   1.000
_cell.length_b   1.000
_cell.length_c   1.000
_cell.angle_alpha   90.00
_cell.angle_beta   90.00
_cell.angle_gamma   90.00
#
_symmetry.space_group_name_H-M   'P 1'
#
loop_
_entity.id
_entity.type
_entity.pdbx_description
1 polymer ?
#
loop_
_entity_poly.entity_id
_entity_poly.type
_entity_poly.pdbx_seq_one_letter_code
_entity_poly.pdbx_strand_id
1 'polypeptide(L)'
;MDKVGGHVADITSPVWQGRSIAGTKLRIVEFSAYLEQNAEAGQPESYHKHLFVHIGTNPAPSDPLLEAVDIRQIYDKFPEKKGGLKELYDSGPSSAFFLVKFWADLNTSVEDEQGAFYGVNSHYESSENMTIQCSTKVCSFGKQVVEKVETEFGRFENGRYHFHISRSPMCEYMINFIHKLKHLPEKHMMNSVLENFTVLQVVTNRDTQETLLCIAYVFEVSTSVHGTQHHIYRLVKD
;
A
#
# COMPACT_ATOMS: atom_id res chain seq x y z
N MET A 1 -27.95 -45.77 20.54
CA MET A 1 -28.62 -44.99 19.49
C MET A 1 -29.31 -43.83 20.19
N ASP A 2 -28.95 -42.56 20.06
CA ASP A 2 -28.01 -41.89 19.16
C ASP A 2 -27.44 -40.63 19.82
N LYS A 3 -26.23 -40.26 19.40
CA LYS A 3 -25.48 -39.09 19.84
C LYS A 3 -26.17 -37.82 19.34
N VAL A 4 -26.49 -36.90 20.25
CA VAL A 4 -26.82 -35.51 19.92
C VAL A 4 -25.51 -34.80 19.55
N GLY A 5 -25.22 -34.72 18.26
CA GLY A 5 -24.13 -33.92 17.71
C GLY A 5 -24.52 -32.45 17.68
N GLY A 6 -23.97 -31.66 18.61
CA GLY A 6 -24.02 -30.21 18.54
C GLY A 6 -23.28 -29.73 17.29
N HIS A 7 -24.00 -29.01 16.42
CA HIS A 7 -23.38 -28.21 15.36
C HIS A 7 -22.47 -27.18 16.02
N VAL A 8 -21.18 -27.28 15.74
CA VAL A 8 -20.19 -26.24 16.04
C VAL A 8 -20.59 -25.02 15.22
N ALA A 9 -20.70 -23.87 15.89
CA ALA A 9 -21.03 -22.60 15.27
C ALA A 9 -20.12 -22.31 14.07
N ASP A 10 -20.73 -21.94 12.94
CA ASP A 10 -20.03 -21.39 11.79
C ASP A 10 -19.24 -20.17 12.27
N ILE A 11 -17.91 -20.25 12.22
CA ILE A 11 -17.05 -19.09 12.45
C ILE A 11 -17.25 -18.21 11.22
N THR A 12 -18.16 -17.24 11.32
CA THR A 12 -18.38 -16.25 10.27
C THR A 12 -17.05 -15.59 9.96
N SER A 13 -16.47 -15.86 8.79
CA SER A 13 -15.25 -15.23 8.31
C SER A 13 -15.38 -13.72 8.45
N PRO A 14 -14.34 -13.00 8.91
CA PRO A 14 -14.40 -11.56 9.04
C PRO A 14 -14.77 -10.89 7.71
N VAL A 15 -15.55 -9.81 7.76
CA VAL A 15 -16.10 -9.13 6.57
C VAL A 15 -15.01 -8.73 5.57
N TRP A 16 -13.82 -8.36 6.04
CA TRP A 16 -12.69 -7.96 5.21
C TRP A 16 -12.00 -9.12 4.48
N GLN A 17 -12.23 -10.37 4.89
CA GLN A 17 -11.54 -11.52 4.32
C GLN A 17 -11.92 -11.69 2.83
N GLY A 18 -10.91 -11.62 1.96
CA GLY A 18 -11.09 -11.69 0.51
C GLY A 18 -11.65 -10.42 -0.14
N ARG A 19 -11.83 -9.33 0.62
CA ARG A 19 -12.35 -8.03 0.16
C ARG A 19 -11.41 -6.85 0.40
N SER A 20 -10.39 -7.05 1.23
CA SER A 20 -9.33 -6.07 1.45
C SER A 20 -7.95 -6.72 1.39
N ILE A 21 -6.91 -5.91 1.51
CA ILE A 21 -5.53 -6.38 1.64
C ILE A 21 -5.34 -6.94 3.05
N ALA A 22 -5.53 -8.25 3.17
CA ALA A 22 -5.44 -8.99 4.41
C ALA A 22 -4.80 -10.35 4.15
N GLY A 23 -3.60 -10.55 4.71
CA GLY A 23 -3.00 -11.87 4.86
C GLY A 23 -3.60 -12.60 6.06
N THR A 24 -3.02 -13.74 6.39
CA THR A 24 -3.53 -14.58 7.48
C THR A 24 -3.33 -13.94 8.86
N LYS A 25 -2.24 -13.17 9.03
CA LYS A 25 -1.80 -12.60 10.31
C LYS A 25 -1.82 -11.08 10.36
N LEU A 26 -1.87 -10.41 9.21
CA LEU A 26 -1.76 -8.95 9.13
C LEU A 26 -2.69 -8.42 8.03
N ARG A 27 -3.38 -7.33 8.31
CA ARG A 27 -4.14 -6.56 7.30
C ARG A 27 -3.69 -5.12 7.28
N ILE A 28 -3.80 -4.48 6.12
CA ILE A 28 -3.70 -3.02 6.04
C ILE A 28 -5.05 -2.43 6.46
N VAL A 29 -4.99 -1.35 7.25
CA VAL A 29 -6.14 -0.56 7.66
C VAL A 29 -6.21 0.70 6.81
N GLU A 30 -5.07 1.39 6.73
CA GLU A 30 -4.92 2.64 5.99
C GLU A 30 -3.54 2.69 5.31
N PHE A 31 -3.50 3.23 4.10
CA PHE A 31 -2.28 3.66 3.43
C PHE A 31 -2.53 5.00 2.76
N SER A 32 -1.64 5.96 2.93
CA SER A 32 -1.71 7.22 2.17
C SER A 32 -0.34 7.76 1.86
N ALA A 33 -0.21 8.34 0.68
CA ALA A 33 0.93 9.17 0.30
C ALA A 33 0.40 10.57 0.01
N TYR A 34 1.00 11.58 0.64
CA TYR A 34 0.40 12.90 0.71
C TYR A 34 1.43 14.02 0.72
N LEU A 35 0.95 15.22 0.43
CA LEU A 35 1.64 16.48 0.65
C LEU A 35 0.89 17.27 1.73
N GLU A 36 1.63 17.86 2.66
CA GLU A 36 1.12 18.77 3.67
C GLU A 36 1.86 20.09 3.60
N GLN A 37 1.12 21.19 3.67
CA GLN A 37 1.68 22.54 3.80
C GLN A 37 1.07 23.19 5.04
N ASN A 38 1.94 23.64 5.95
CA ASN A 38 1.52 24.46 7.07
C ASN A 38 1.40 25.91 6.59
N ALA A 39 0.33 26.60 6.98
CA ALA A 39 0.24 28.04 6.83
C ALA A 39 1.49 28.70 7.45
N GLU A 40 2.01 29.74 6.79
CA GLU A 40 3.06 30.58 7.34
C GLU A 40 2.70 31.06 8.76
N ALA A 41 3.72 31.19 9.62
CA ALA A 41 3.57 31.61 11.00
C ALA A 41 2.83 32.97 11.08
N GLY A 42 1.54 32.95 11.41
CA GLY A 42 0.72 34.16 11.53
C GLY A 42 -0.75 34.00 11.12
N GLN A 43 -1.14 32.92 10.42
CA GLN A 43 -2.53 32.68 10.04
C GLN A 43 -3.06 31.35 10.62
N PRO A 44 -4.07 31.36 11.50
CA PRO A 44 -4.56 30.15 12.18
C PRO A 44 -5.34 29.14 11.31
N GLU A 45 -5.53 29.35 10.00
CA GLU A 45 -6.58 28.62 9.25
C GLU A 45 -6.23 28.14 7.83
N SER A 46 -5.00 27.67 7.58
CA SER A 46 -4.69 27.01 6.29
C SER A 46 -3.74 25.82 6.45
N TYR A 47 -4.21 24.77 7.13
CA TYR A 47 -3.59 23.44 6.97
C TYR A 47 -4.10 22.83 5.68
N HIS A 48 -3.22 22.67 4.70
CA HIS A 48 -3.57 22.02 3.43
C HIS A 48 -2.92 20.63 3.38
N LYS A 49 -3.74 19.59 3.25
CA LYS A 49 -3.29 18.21 3.02
C LYS A 49 -3.87 17.69 1.71
N HIS A 50 -2.99 17.37 0.77
CA HIS A 50 -3.33 16.76 -0.51
C HIS A 50 -2.96 15.28 -0.49
N LEU A 51 -3.89 14.40 -0.89
CA LEU A 51 -3.65 12.96 -0.98
C LEU A 51 -3.31 12.59 -2.43
N PHE A 52 -2.07 12.19 -2.68
CA PHE A 52 -1.69 11.64 -3.99
C PHE A 52 -2.34 10.27 -4.20
N VAL A 53 -2.27 9.42 -3.18
CA VAL A 53 -2.93 8.12 -3.14
C VAL A 53 -3.49 7.84 -1.75
N HIS A 54 -4.59 7.11 -1.69
CA HIS A 54 -5.21 6.72 -0.43
C HIS A 54 -5.92 5.37 -0.56
N ILE A 55 -5.69 4.51 0.44
CA ILE A 55 -6.46 3.30 0.73
C ILE A 55 -6.98 3.47 2.16
N GLY A 56 -8.30 3.55 2.30
CA GLY A 56 -8.97 3.38 3.58
C GLY A 56 -9.78 2.09 3.52
N THR A 57 -9.51 1.13 4.39
CA THR A 57 -10.29 -0.11 4.43
C THR A 57 -11.46 0.03 5.39
N ASN A 58 -12.66 0.11 4.84
CA ASN A 58 -13.89 -0.10 5.59
C ASN A 58 -14.83 -1.04 4.81
N PRO A 59 -14.40 -2.30 4.60
CA PRO A 59 -15.12 -3.21 3.72
C PRO A 59 -16.51 -3.53 4.28
N ALA A 60 -17.52 -3.38 3.44
CA ALA A 60 -18.88 -3.76 3.73
C ALA A 60 -19.12 -5.24 3.33
N PRO A 61 -20.06 -5.95 3.98
CA PRO A 61 -20.42 -7.31 3.59
C PRO A 61 -20.89 -7.44 2.13
N SER A 62 -21.41 -6.34 1.56
CA SER A 62 -21.87 -6.24 0.18
C SER A 62 -20.74 -6.07 -0.84
N ASP A 63 -19.51 -5.75 -0.41
CA ASP A 63 -18.42 -5.49 -1.33
C ASP A 63 -18.05 -6.78 -2.09
N PRO A 64 -17.72 -6.69 -3.39
CA PRO A 64 -17.31 -7.84 -4.17
C PRO A 64 -16.01 -8.43 -3.64
N LEU A 65 -15.79 -9.72 -3.91
CA LEU A 65 -14.48 -10.34 -3.68
C LEU A 65 -13.44 -9.71 -4.61
N LEU A 66 -12.20 -9.66 -4.13
CA LEU A 66 -11.07 -9.20 -4.93
C LEU A 66 -10.88 -10.09 -6.17
N GLU A 67 -10.74 -9.45 -7.31
CA GLU A 67 -10.36 -10.10 -8.55
C GLU A 67 -8.94 -10.65 -8.46
N ALA A 68 -8.65 -11.67 -9.27
CA ALA A 68 -7.35 -12.31 -9.31
C ALA A 68 -6.57 -11.84 -10.55
N VAL A 69 -5.28 -11.59 -10.37
CA VAL A 69 -4.32 -11.32 -11.45
C VAL A 69 -3.20 -12.34 -11.38
N ASP A 70 -2.88 -12.95 -12.51
CA ASP A 70 -1.72 -13.83 -12.61
C ASP A 70 -0.44 -13.02 -12.43
N ILE A 71 0.31 -13.36 -11.38
CA ILE A 71 1.54 -12.67 -11.00
C ILE A 71 2.61 -12.68 -12.09
N ARG A 72 2.59 -13.65 -12.99
CA ARG A 72 3.54 -13.74 -14.12
C ARG A 72 3.41 -12.54 -15.06
N GLN A 73 2.24 -11.89 -15.11
CA GLN A 73 1.99 -10.71 -15.95
C GLN A 73 2.73 -9.45 -15.49
N ILE A 74 3.26 -9.44 -14.26
CA ILE A 74 3.90 -8.25 -13.67
C ILE A 74 5.35 -8.47 -13.27
N TYR A 75 5.94 -9.65 -13.49
CA TYR A 75 7.30 -9.95 -13.04
C TYR A 75 8.35 -8.99 -13.60
N ASP A 76 8.22 -8.59 -14.87
CA ASP A 76 9.12 -7.65 -15.55
C ASP A 76 9.10 -6.24 -14.93
N LYS A 77 8.02 -5.89 -14.23
CA LYS A 77 7.84 -4.59 -13.57
C LYS A 77 8.43 -4.52 -12.16
N PHE A 78 8.93 -5.63 -11.61
CA PHE A 78 9.45 -5.69 -10.24
C PHE A 78 10.83 -6.37 -10.18
N PRO A 79 11.58 -6.23 -9.07
CA PRO A 79 12.90 -6.84 -8.95
C PRO A 79 12.83 -8.36 -9.12
N GLU A 80 13.71 -8.90 -9.96
CA GLU A 80 13.79 -10.35 -10.26
C GLU A 80 14.87 -11.09 -9.47
N LYS A 81 15.80 -10.34 -8.87
CA LYS A 81 16.95 -10.91 -8.12
C LYS A 81 16.53 -11.33 -6.71
N LYS A 82 17.52 -11.62 -5.86
CA LYS A 82 17.29 -11.98 -4.46
C LYS A 82 16.41 -10.95 -3.74
N GLY A 83 15.35 -11.41 -3.08
CA GLY A 83 14.34 -10.56 -2.45
C GLY A 83 13.35 -9.93 -3.45
N GLY A 84 13.32 -10.45 -4.67
CA GLY A 84 12.44 -10.05 -5.75
C GLY A 84 11.05 -10.68 -5.68
N LEU A 85 10.11 -10.15 -6.47
CA LEU A 85 8.70 -10.54 -6.38
C LEU A 85 8.47 -12.03 -6.60
N LYS A 86 9.16 -12.63 -7.58
CA LYS A 86 9.06 -14.07 -7.87
C LYS A 86 9.53 -14.93 -6.70
N GLU A 87 10.71 -14.65 -6.14
CA GLU A 87 11.24 -15.42 -5.00
C GLU A 87 10.36 -15.27 -3.75
N LEU A 88 9.89 -14.05 -3.48
CA LEU A 88 8.97 -13.78 -2.38
C LEU A 88 7.69 -14.61 -2.54
N TYR A 89 7.08 -14.60 -3.73
CA TYR A 89 5.86 -15.36 -3.98
C TYR A 89 6.06 -16.87 -3.88
N ASP A 90 7.15 -17.39 -4.44
CA ASP A 90 7.44 -18.83 -4.43
C ASP A 90 7.76 -19.35 -3.00
N SER A 91 8.21 -18.48 -2.09
CA SER A 91 8.58 -18.84 -0.71
C SER A 91 7.54 -18.48 0.35
N GLY A 92 6.74 -17.44 0.10
CA GLY A 92 5.74 -16.92 1.03
C GLY A 92 4.35 -17.55 0.86
N PRO A 93 3.43 -17.32 1.82
CA PRO A 93 2.05 -17.71 1.62
C PRO A 93 1.41 -16.87 0.51
N SER A 94 0.89 -17.50 -0.53
CA SER A 94 0.26 -16.81 -1.68
C SER A 94 -0.89 -15.88 -1.28
N SER A 95 -1.58 -16.17 -0.17
CA SER A 95 -2.63 -15.32 0.40
C SER A 95 -2.15 -13.95 0.89
N ALA A 96 -0.84 -13.73 1.02
CA ALA A 96 -0.26 -12.46 1.44
C ALA A 96 0.06 -11.50 0.27
N PHE A 97 -0.17 -11.92 -0.99
CA PHE A 97 0.27 -11.18 -2.18
C PHE A 97 -0.87 -10.46 -2.89
N PHE A 98 -0.69 -9.15 -3.08
CA PHE A 98 -1.69 -8.26 -3.66
C PHE A 98 -1.07 -7.34 -4.71
N LEU A 99 -1.87 -6.94 -5.69
CA LEU A 99 -1.57 -5.87 -6.62
C LEU A 99 -2.57 -4.74 -6.40
N VAL A 100 -2.07 -3.52 -6.30
CA VAL A 100 -2.90 -2.31 -6.24
C VAL A 100 -2.58 -1.46 -7.44
N LYS A 101 -3.60 -1.17 -8.24
CA LYS A 101 -3.55 -0.18 -9.30
C LYS A 101 -4.07 1.15 -8.76
N PHE A 102 -3.21 2.15 -8.67
CA PHE A 102 -3.59 3.50 -8.27
C PHE A 102 -3.85 4.39 -9.48
N TRP A 103 -4.85 5.25 -9.34
CA TRP A 103 -4.98 6.49 -10.09
C TRP A 103 -4.63 7.64 -9.15
N ALA A 104 -3.39 8.09 -9.25
CA ALA A 104 -2.82 9.10 -8.36
C ALA A 104 -3.35 10.50 -8.72
N ASP A 105 -3.76 11.25 -7.70
CA ASP A 105 -4.19 12.63 -7.89
C ASP A 105 -3.01 13.58 -7.83
N LEU A 106 -2.68 14.19 -8.96
CA LEU A 106 -1.61 15.18 -9.09
C LEU A 106 -2.14 16.62 -9.17
N ASN A 107 -3.47 16.82 -9.06
CA ASN A 107 -4.11 18.12 -9.18
C ASN A 107 -4.01 18.92 -7.86
N THR A 108 -2.79 19.25 -7.45
CA THR A 108 -2.56 20.12 -6.30
C THR A 108 -2.21 21.53 -6.77
N SER A 109 -2.92 22.53 -6.23
CA SER A 109 -2.72 23.96 -6.50
C SER A 109 -1.53 24.57 -5.75
N VAL A 110 -0.74 23.75 -5.06
CA VAL A 110 0.49 24.19 -4.40
C VAL A 110 1.54 24.37 -5.50
N GLU A 111 1.54 25.56 -6.10
CA GLU A 111 2.46 25.98 -7.17
C GLU A 111 3.87 26.24 -6.61
N ASP A 112 3.98 26.70 -5.36
CA ASP A 112 5.24 26.88 -4.64
C ASP A 112 5.40 25.81 -3.55
N GLU A 113 6.10 24.73 -3.91
CA GLU A 113 6.37 23.56 -3.06
C GLU A 113 7.45 23.84 -1.99
N GLN A 114 7.87 25.11 -1.83
CA GLN A 114 8.82 25.52 -0.79
C GLN A 114 8.19 25.38 0.60
N GLY A 115 8.76 24.49 1.39
CA GLY A 115 8.30 24.21 2.76
C GLY A 115 7.20 23.15 2.87
N ALA A 116 6.80 22.51 1.77
CA ALA A 116 5.83 21.41 1.81
C ALA A 116 6.47 20.11 2.32
N PHE A 117 5.73 19.37 3.15
CA PHE A 117 6.11 18.07 3.67
C PHE A 117 5.48 16.94 2.84
N TYR A 118 6.31 16.07 2.26
CA TYR A 118 5.87 14.87 1.55
C TYR A 118 5.96 13.66 2.46
N GLY A 119 4.81 13.05 2.76
CA GLY A 119 4.69 12.00 3.77
C GLY A 119 3.98 10.76 3.27
N VAL A 120 4.27 9.65 3.93
CA VAL A 120 3.54 8.38 3.83
C VAL A 120 3.03 8.00 5.21
N ASN A 121 1.75 7.62 5.29
CA ASN A 121 1.18 6.93 6.43
C ASN A 121 0.85 5.50 6.04
N SER A 122 1.12 4.55 6.92
CA SER A 122 0.55 3.21 6.83
C SER A 122 0.17 2.69 8.20
N HIS A 123 -0.98 2.04 8.25
CA HIS A 123 -1.56 1.46 9.45
C HIS A 123 -1.91 0.01 9.18
N TYR A 124 -1.44 -0.87 10.05
CA TYR A 124 -1.70 -2.31 10.00
C TYR A 124 -2.34 -2.79 11.29
N GLU A 125 -3.05 -3.90 11.19
CA GLU A 125 -3.69 -4.56 12.32
C GLU A 125 -3.45 -6.07 12.28
N SER A 126 -3.24 -6.66 13.46
CA SER A 126 -3.00 -8.09 13.69
C SER A 126 -3.73 -8.57 14.95
N SER A 127 -4.02 -9.87 15.03
CA SER A 127 -4.43 -10.53 16.28
C SER A 127 -3.24 -10.97 17.15
N GLU A 128 -2.04 -10.99 16.59
CA GLU A 128 -0.81 -11.45 17.22
C GLU A 128 0.12 -10.28 17.55
N ASN A 129 0.77 -10.34 18.73
CA ASN A 129 1.86 -9.44 19.06
C ASN A 129 3.12 -9.86 18.31
N MET A 130 3.71 -8.94 17.55
CA MET A 130 4.93 -9.18 16.82
C MET A 130 5.71 -7.87 16.63
N THR A 131 6.93 -7.97 16.15
CA THR A 131 7.65 -6.84 15.56
C THR A 131 7.60 -7.00 14.04
N ILE A 132 7.13 -5.98 13.33
CA ILE A 132 7.11 -6.01 11.87
C ILE A 132 8.24 -5.18 11.29
N GLN A 133 8.75 -5.60 10.13
CA GLN A 133 9.65 -4.83 9.30
C GLN A 133 8.97 -4.55 7.96
N CYS A 134 8.76 -3.28 7.65
CA CYS A 134 8.19 -2.82 6.39
C CYS A 134 9.31 -2.35 5.46
N SER A 135 9.56 -3.10 4.39
CA SER A 135 10.45 -2.72 3.28
C SER A 135 9.61 -2.13 2.15
N THR A 136 9.90 -0.90 1.75
CA THR A 136 9.27 -0.23 0.60
C THR A 136 10.34 0.02 -0.46
N LYS A 137 10.26 -0.71 -1.56
CA LYS A 137 11.20 -0.63 -2.70
C LYS A 137 10.57 0.15 -3.84
N VAL A 138 11.20 1.24 -4.25
CA VAL A 138 10.81 1.99 -5.44
C VAL A 138 11.58 1.45 -6.62
N CYS A 139 10.89 1.15 -7.71
CA CYS A 139 11.43 0.46 -8.87
C CYS A 139 11.23 1.28 -10.15
N SER A 140 12.22 1.22 -11.03
CA SER A 140 12.19 1.80 -12.37
C SER A 140 12.65 0.73 -13.36
N PHE A 141 11.82 0.44 -14.38
CA PHE A 141 12.05 -0.65 -15.34
C PHE A 141 12.39 -1.98 -14.65
N GLY A 142 11.60 -2.36 -13.64
CA GLY A 142 11.79 -3.59 -12.87
C GLY A 142 13.00 -3.60 -11.95
N LYS A 143 13.79 -2.53 -11.88
CA LYS A 143 15.00 -2.47 -11.03
C LYS A 143 14.76 -1.61 -9.80
N GLN A 144 15.17 -2.11 -8.64
CA GLN A 144 15.18 -1.33 -7.40
C GLN A 144 16.11 -0.12 -7.55
N VAL A 145 15.55 1.07 -7.30
CA VAL A 145 16.28 2.35 -7.31
C VAL A 145 16.60 2.80 -5.89
N VAL A 146 15.61 2.69 -4.99
CA VAL A 146 15.75 3.01 -3.57
C VAL A 146 14.88 2.05 -2.75
N GLU A 147 15.32 1.79 -1.52
CA GLU A 147 14.57 1.01 -0.55
C GLU A 147 14.58 1.74 0.79
N LYS A 148 13.41 1.80 1.42
CA LYS A 148 13.25 2.28 2.79
C LYS A 148 12.79 1.12 3.66
N VAL A 149 13.45 0.91 4.78
CA VAL A 149 13.11 -0.15 5.74
C VAL A 149 12.75 0.49 7.07
N GLU A 150 11.57 0.18 7.57
CA GLU A 150 11.03 0.70 8.83
C GLU A 150 10.64 -0.46 9.74
N THR A 151 10.91 -0.33 11.05
CA THR A 151 10.57 -1.36 12.05
C THR A 151 9.51 -0.82 12.98
N GLU A 152 8.40 -1.53 13.10
CA GLU A 152 7.27 -1.15 13.95
C GLU A 152 6.94 -2.22 14.97
N PHE A 153 6.48 -1.77 16.13
CA PHE A 153 6.13 -2.62 17.28
C PHE A 153 4.62 -2.60 17.49
N GLY A 154 4.03 -3.77 17.76
CA GLY A 154 2.60 -3.88 18.00
C GLY A 154 2.17 -3.11 19.25
N ARG A 155 1.14 -2.27 19.10
CA ARG A 155 0.46 -1.60 20.22
C ARG A 155 -0.91 -2.21 20.40
N PHE A 156 -1.21 -2.71 21.59
CA PHE A 156 -2.49 -3.36 21.86
C PHE A 156 -3.58 -2.32 22.13
N GLU A 157 -4.64 -2.33 21.34
CA GLU A 157 -5.80 -1.44 21.44
C GLU A 157 -7.05 -2.18 20.95
N ASN A 158 -8.19 -2.03 21.63
CA ASN A 158 -9.48 -2.62 21.23
C ASN A 158 -9.44 -4.12 20.90
N GLY A 159 -8.60 -4.90 21.60
CA GLY A 159 -8.48 -6.34 21.41
C GLY A 159 -7.57 -6.78 20.27
N ARG A 160 -6.86 -5.85 19.62
CA ARG A 160 -5.95 -6.12 18.49
C ARG A 160 -4.63 -5.36 18.61
N TYR A 161 -3.63 -5.81 17.87
CA TYR A 161 -2.34 -5.14 17.77
C TYR A 161 -2.31 -4.24 16.54
N HIS A 162 -1.96 -2.96 16.74
CA HIS A 162 -1.85 -1.96 15.70
C HIS A 162 -0.40 -1.54 15.49
N PHE A 163 -0.05 -1.28 14.23
CA PHE A 163 1.29 -0.87 13.80
C PHE A 163 1.17 0.37 12.93
N HIS A 164 1.82 1.47 13.32
CA HIS A 164 1.61 2.78 12.71
C HIS A 164 2.93 3.37 12.23
N ILE A 165 3.13 3.38 10.92
CA ILE A 165 4.17 4.19 10.29
C ILE A 165 3.51 5.54 9.97
N SER A 166 3.80 6.56 10.77
CA SER A 166 3.13 7.86 10.68
C SER A 166 4.10 8.95 10.26
N ARG A 167 3.65 9.83 9.35
CA ARG A 167 4.41 10.95 8.81
C ARG A 167 5.81 10.53 8.36
N SER A 168 5.89 9.37 7.70
CA SER A 168 7.16 8.85 7.21
C SER A 168 7.60 9.69 6.01
N PRO A 169 8.75 10.40 6.07
CA PRO A 169 9.13 11.32 4.99
C PRO A 169 9.45 10.55 3.71
N MET A 170 8.93 11.04 2.59
CA MET A 170 9.36 10.57 1.28
C MET A 170 10.84 10.92 1.06
N CYS A 171 11.57 10.05 0.36
CA CYS A 171 12.95 10.34 0.01
C CYS A 171 13.02 11.38 -1.11
N GLU A 172 14.17 12.04 -1.25
CA GLU A 172 14.40 13.07 -2.26
C GLU A 172 14.11 12.57 -3.68
N TYR A 173 14.45 11.31 -3.98
CA TYR A 173 14.13 10.69 -5.26
C TYR A 173 12.62 10.72 -5.57
N MET A 174 11.78 10.37 -4.59
CA MET A 174 10.32 10.35 -4.75
C MET A 174 9.74 11.74 -4.91
N ILE A 175 10.24 12.71 -4.13
CA ILE A 175 9.82 14.11 -4.21
C ILE A 175 10.15 14.66 -5.60
N ASN A 176 11.41 14.53 -6.04
CA ASN A 176 11.85 14.96 -7.36
C ASN A 176 11.10 14.25 -8.51
N PHE A 177 10.73 12.98 -8.31
CA PHE A 177 9.93 12.23 -9.28
C PHE A 177 8.54 12.84 -9.43
N ILE A 178 7.84 13.10 -8.31
CA ILE A 178 6.52 13.75 -8.31
C ILE A 178 6.60 15.12 -8.98
N HIS A 179 7.62 15.92 -8.65
CA HIS A 179 7.84 17.23 -9.27
C HIS A 179 7.98 17.12 -10.79
N LYS A 180 8.89 16.27 -11.28
CA LYS A 180 9.10 16.09 -12.73
C LYS A 180 7.84 15.58 -13.42
N LEU A 181 7.10 14.68 -12.78
CA LEU A 181 5.86 14.14 -13.33
C LEU A 181 4.79 15.22 -13.48
N LYS A 182 4.60 16.07 -12.46
CA LYS A 182 3.65 17.20 -12.48
C LYS A 182 3.95 18.23 -13.58
N HIS A 183 5.22 18.38 -13.97
CA HIS A 183 5.63 19.34 -15.01
C HIS A 183 5.46 18.82 -16.44
N LEU A 184 5.06 17.56 -16.63
CA LEU A 184 4.74 17.06 -17.97
C LEU A 184 3.46 17.74 -18.48
N PRO A 185 3.42 18.16 -19.75
CA PRO A 185 2.33 18.98 -20.26
C PRO A 185 1.01 18.19 -20.42
N GLU A 186 1.10 16.88 -20.58
CA GLU A 186 -0.06 16.03 -20.88
C GLU A 186 -0.10 14.76 -20.03
N LYS A 187 -1.31 14.36 -19.60
CA LYS A 187 -1.53 13.16 -18.77
C LYS A 187 -1.01 11.87 -19.43
N HIS A 188 -1.09 11.78 -20.75
CA HIS A 188 -0.61 10.59 -21.47
C HIS A 188 0.92 10.43 -21.31
N MET A 189 1.68 11.54 -21.31
CA MET A 189 3.13 11.53 -21.06
C MET A 189 3.44 11.11 -19.63
N MET A 190 2.64 11.57 -18.66
CA MET A 190 2.75 11.13 -17.27
C MET A 190 2.54 9.62 -17.14
N ASN A 191 1.49 9.09 -17.79
CA ASN A 191 1.21 7.65 -17.78
C ASN A 191 2.31 6.83 -18.47
N SER A 192 2.93 7.33 -19.54
CA SER A 192 4.10 6.67 -20.16
C SER A 192 5.30 6.58 -19.21
N VAL A 193 5.50 7.59 -18.37
CA VAL A 193 6.53 7.53 -17.31
C VAL A 193 6.14 6.54 -16.21
N LEU A 194 4.87 6.58 -15.77
CA LEU A 194 4.36 5.71 -14.70
C LEU A 194 4.29 4.23 -15.09
N GLU A 195 4.22 3.89 -16.38
CA GLU A 195 4.17 2.51 -16.87
C GLU A 195 5.35 1.64 -16.37
N ASN A 196 6.51 2.27 -16.17
CA ASN A 196 7.73 1.63 -15.70
C ASN A 196 8.12 2.05 -14.28
N PHE A 197 7.24 2.77 -13.58
CA PHE A 197 7.41 3.16 -12.19
C PHE A 197 6.50 2.28 -11.31
N THR A 198 7.11 1.52 -10.42
CA THR A 198 6.38 0.66 -9.49
C THR A 198 6.94 0.75 -8.09
N VAL A 199 6.12 0.36 -7.10
CA VAL A 199 6.57 0.26 -5.71
C VAL A 199 6.22 -1.14 -5.20
N LEU A 200 7.18 -1.81 -4.57
CA LEU A 200 6.97 -3.09 -3.91
C LEU A 200 7.11 -2.92 -2.40
N GLN A 201 6.02 -3.14 -1.68
CA GLN A 201 6.02 -3.11 -0.22
C GLN A 201 5.96 -4.54 0.33
N VAL A 202 6.92 -4.90 1.16
CA VAL A 202 7.03 -6.21 1.80
C VAL A 202 7.05 -6.00 3.31
N VAL A 203 6.03 -6.52 3.99
CA VAL A 203 5.94 -6.50 5.44
C VAL A 203 6.27 -7.90 5.96
N THR A 204 7.31 -8.01 6.78
CA THR A 204 7.75 -9.27 7.36
C THR A 204 7.68 -9.24 8.88
N ASN A 205 7.52 -10.41 9.49
CA ASN A 205 7.81 -10.57 10.91
C ASN A 205 9.33 -10.52 11.09
N ARG A 206 9.81 -9.60 11.93
CA ARG A 206 11.24 -9.34 12.13
C ARG A 206 11.98 -10.56 12.69
N ASP A 207 11.34 -11.32 13.57
CA ASP A 207 12.00 -12.42 14.28
C ASP A 207 11.98 -13.71 13.45
N THR A 208 10.88 -13.99 12.77
CA THR A 208 10.72 -15.23 11.99
C THR A 208 11.08 -15.08 10.50
N GLN A 209 11.22 -13.85 10.01
CA GLN A 209 11.38 -13.51 8.60
C GLN A 209 10.20 -13.92 7.70
N GLU A 210 9.07 -14.30 8.30
CA GLU A 210 7.84 -14.66 7.58
C GLU A 210 7.29 -13.45 6.83
N THR A 211 6.89 -13.64 5.57
CA THR A 211 6.17 -12.60 4.80
C THR A 211 4.72 -12.53 5.27
N LEU A 212 4.34 -11.38 5.84
CA LEU A 212 3.00 -11.11 6.36
C LEU A 212 2.10 -10.50 5.29
N LEU A 213 2.65 -9.56 4.51
CA LEU A 213 2.02 -8.92 3.35
C LEU A 213 3.08 -8.59 2.31
N CYS A 214 2.71 -8.71 1.04
CA CYS A 214 3.49 -8.25 -0.10
C CYS A 214 2.54 -7.55 -1.08
N ILE A 215 2.75 -6.26 -1.29
CA ILE A 215 1.86 -5.41 -2.07
C ILE A 215 2.67 -4.77 -3.20
N ALA A 216 2.31 -5.13 -4.42
CA ALA A 216 2.79 -4.54 -5.65
C ALA A 216 1.92 -3.33 -6.00
N TYR A 217 2.51 -2.15 -6.19
CA TYR A 217 1.81 -0.94 -6.59
C TYR A 217 2.19 -0.55 -8.02
N VAL A 218 1.17 -0.33 -8.85
CA VAL A 218 1.28 0.23 -10.20
C VAL A 218 0.41 1.49 -10.29
N PHE A 219 0.77 2.42 -11.18
CA PHE A 219 0.24 3.78 -11.14
C PHE A 219 -0.21 4.27 -12.51
N GLU A 220 -1.29 5.04 -12.50
CA GLU A 220 -1.72 5.96 -13.55
C GLU A 220 -2.07 7.31 -12.91
N VAL A 221 -2.18 8.37 -13.69
CA VAL A 221 -2.69 9.66 -13.21
C VAL A 221 -4.22 9.65 -13.24
N SER A 222 -4.84 10.16 -12.18
CA SER A 222 -6.28 10.31 -12.09
C SER A 222 -6.81 11.25 -13.19
N THR A 223 -7.84 10.80 -13.89
CA THR A 223 -8.64 11.64 -14.79
C THR A 223 -9.79 12.31 -14.06
N SER A 224 -10.07 11.89 -12.82
CA SER A 224 -11.22 12.33 -12.05
C SER A 224 -10.98 13.70 -11.41
N VAL A 225 -12.04 14.50 -11.36
CA VAL A 225 -12.11 15.70 -10.51
C VAL A 225 -12.26 15.33 -9.02
N HIS A 226 -12.60 14.06 -8.72
CA HIS A 226 -12.94 13.56 -7.39
C HIS A 226 -11.74 12.96 -6.63
N GLY A 227 -10.51 13.26 -7.07
CA GLY A 227 -9.29 12.85 -6.38
C GLY A 227 -8.73 11.49 -6.78
N THR A 228 -8.00 10.86 -5.86
CA THR A 228 -7.32 9.59 -6.08
C THR A 228 -8.27 8.40 -6.01
N GLN A 229 -8.02 7.38 -6.83
CA GLN A 229 -8.76 6.12 -6.84
C GLN A 229 -7.79 4.94 -6.84
N HIS A 230 -8.28 3.75 -6.52
CA HIS A 230 -7.49 2.54 -6.61
C HIS A 230 -8.36 1.31 -6.88
N HIS A 231 -7.72 0.26 -7.37
CA HIS A 231 -8.31 -1.07 -7.48
C HIS A 231 -7.35 -2.10 -6.90
N ILE A 232 -7.88 -3.10 -6.20
CA ILE A 232 -7.10 -4.10 -5.47
C ILE A 232 -7.35 -5.46 -6.11
N TYR A 233 -6.28 -6.19 -6.37
CA TYR A 233 -6.29 -7.55 -6.90
C TYR A 233 -5.52 -8.47 -5.96
N ARG A 234 -5.94 -9.73 -5.91
CA ARG A 234 -5.12 -10.82 -5.35
C ARG A 234 -4.17 -11.33 -6.42
N LEU A 235 -2.93 -11.60 -6.03
CA LEU A 235 -1.96 -12.21 -6.93
C LEU A 235 -2.03 -13.74 -6.84
N VAL A 236 -2.29 -14.38 -7.97
CA VAL A 236 -2.37 -15.84 -8.12
C VAL A 236 -1.31 -16.32 -9.11
N LYS A 237 -1.06 -17.62 -9.12
CA LYS A 237 -0.16 -18.27 -10.07
C LYS A 237 -0.87 -19.52 -10.58
N ASP A 238 -1.78 -19.29 -11.52
CA ASP A 238 -2.60 -20.33 -12.15
C ASP A 238 -1.96 -20.93 -13.41
#